data_AF-A0A1S3CT92-F1
#
_entry.id   AF-A0A1S3CT92-F1
#
_cell.length_a   1.000
_cell.length_b   1.000
_cell.length_c   1.000
_cell.angle_alpha   90.00
_cell.angle_beta   90.00
_cell.angle_gamma   90.00
#
_symmetry.space_group_name_H-M   'P 1'
#
loop_
_entity.id
_entity.type
_entity.pdbx_description
1 polymer ?
#
loop_
_entity_poly.entity_id
_entity_poly.type
_entity_poly.pdbx_seq_one_letter_code
_entity_poly.pdbx_strand_id
1 'polypeptide(L)'
;MSSSSSSSSSSSSSSSFPPLSSSQSPSLQRSSSSIQNSEAERRLREAEDRLREAIEELQRRQRKVAACGSHRHQTREQPPPCDHAAYESSCVANAIGNLCQTFLLSYGVRVGIGILLRAFKLARRQSYSSILDLKQLVSEKDLIVREEACRIGLLFGGFTGSYHALRCFLRKWRKRETPFNVVLAGSVAGLSVLALDDSNRRRTLALYLMARLAQCAYNSAKSKNKFHLWGSHWRHGDSLLFAMACAQVMYSFVMRPESLPKAYRDFIQKTGPVAEPVYKAVRDSCRGYPVDVAALSSYLSRRQNNGYENLEEFPSIIPCSIIHPDTKSCLSHNGKAASATFKKTFPLYFSLTFVPFVVLHLQKFMDAPGRTCWLAVKGAVRSTSFLSAFVGIFQAVICLHRKVATKDHKLVYWVAGGISALSVLLEKKGRRSELALYVLPRAVDSWWYILVNRHLLPNIKNAEVFLFAICMGGIMYYLEYEPDTMAPFLRGLIRRFLASRISNSTTSTSRDVSNSYLNTLDAMKKPNLEDNREVEAARSEKYNLESIPGL
;
A
#
# COMPACT_ATOMS: atom_id res chain seq x y z
N MET A 1 -39.14 38.05 63.11
CA MET A 1 -38.82 38.97 62.00
C MET A 1 -39.51 38.39 60.77
N SER A 2 -40.83 38.58 60.71
CA SER A 2 -41.56 39.46 59.75
C SER A 2 -41.52 38.88 58.33
N SER A 3 -42.61 38.48 57.67
CA SER A 3 -44.06 38.59 57.92
C SER A 3 -44.76 37.60 56.94
N SER A 4 -45.79 36.87 57.36
CA SER A 4 -47.22 37.06 57.02
C SER A 4 -47.80 35.98 56.08
N SER A 5 -48.56 35.05 56.67
CA SER A 5 -49.98 34.69 56.39
C SER A 5 -50.63 35.28 55.12
N SER A 6 -51.52 34.60 54.37
CA SER A 6 -52.50 33.56 54.74
C SER A 6 -53.36 33.07 53.55
N SER A 7 -53.93 31.85 53.70
CA SER A 7 -55.32 31.43 53.40
C SER A 7 -55.84 31.45 51.93
N SER A 8 -56.21 30.30 51.34
CA SER A 8 -57.54 29.60 51.36
C SER A 8 -58.25 29.79 50.00
N SER A 9 -59.02 28.88 49.39
CA SER A 9 -59.68 27.63 49.79
C SER A 9 -60.43 27.03 48.57
N SER A 10 -60.58 25.69 48.54
CA SER A 10 -61.76 24.87 48.14
C SER A 10 -62.39 25.05 46.72
N SER A 11 -62.83 24.03 45.97
CA SER A 11 -63.75 22.94 46.37
C SER A 11 -64.02 21.95 45.20
N SER A 12 -64.03 20.64 45.51
CA SER A 12 -64.98 19.54 45.13
C SER A 12 -65.45 19.35 43.66
N SER A 13 -65.71 18.15 43.08
CA SER A 13 -66.18 16.85 43.62
C SER A 13 -66.35 15.79 42.50
N SER A 14 -66.15 14.48 42.86
CA SER A 14 -66.89 13.24 42.47
C SER A 14 -67.07 12.82 40.98
N SER A 15 -67.08 11.55 40.51
CA SER A 15 -66.99 10.18 41.08
C SER A 15 -67.20 9.12 39.95
N SER A 16 -66.77 7.86 40.19
CA SER A 16 -67.37 6.57 39.73
C SER A 16 -66.86 5.82 38.47
N PHE A 17 -66.53 4.52 38.66
CA PHE A 17 -66.14 3.43 37.71
C PHE A 17 -67.38 2.63 37.15
N PRO A 18 -67.25 1.48 36.43
CA PRO A 18 -66.76 1.13 35.07
C PRO A 18 -67.88 0.40 34.22
N PRO A 19 -67.69 -0.31 33.06
CA PRO A 19 -67.08 -1.67 32.97
C PRO A 19 -66.39 -2.05 31.62
N LEU A 20 -65.98 -3.32 31.50
CA LEU A 20 -65.17 -3.98 30.43
C LEU A 20 -65.83 -4.16 29.04
N SER A 21 -64.93 -4.32 28.05
CA SER A 21 -64.98 -5.13 26.80
C SER A 21 -65.33 -4.45 25.45
N SER A 22 -64.36 -4.47 24.51
CA SER A 22 -64.54 -4.96 23.13
C SER A 22 -63.24 -4.82 22.29
N SER A 23 -62.99 -5.89 21.54
CA SER A 23 -62.07 -6.10 20.42
C SER A 23 -61.64 -4.88 19.58
N GLN A 24 -60.32 -4.73 19.35
CA GLN A 24 -59.79 -3.95 18.22
C GLN A 24 -58.84 -4.78 17.33
N SER A 25 -58.98 -4.51 16.04
CA SER A 25 -58.64 -5.33 14.87
C SER A 25 -57.19 -5.15 14.38
N PRO A 26 -56.59 -6.11 13.62
CA PRO A 26 -55.22 -6.02 13.12
C PRO A 26 -55.01 -5.07 11.91
N SER A 27 -56.06 -4.37 11.46
CA SER A 27 -56.06 -3.61 10.20
C SER A 27 -55.43 -2.22 10.27
N LEU A 28 -55.28 -1.63 11.46
CA LEU A 28 -54.77 -0.27 11.65
C LEU A 28 -53.23 -0.13 11.69
N GLN A 29 -52.49 -1.22 11.91
CA GLN A 29 -51.01 -1.21 11.85
C GLN A 29 -50.45 -1.44 10.44
N ARG A 30 -51.23 -2.02 9.53
CA ARG A 30 -50.81 -2.30 8.15
C ARG A 30 -50.93 -1.08 7.24
N SER A 31 -51.79 -0.11 7.59
CA SER A 31 -51.94 1.17 6.87
C SER A 31 -50.86 2.19 7.21
N SER A 32 -50.37 2.23 8.46
CA SER A 32 -49.31 3.16 8.85
C SER A 32 -47.94 2.79 8.24
N SER A 33 -47.65 1.49 8.08
CA SER A 33 -46.43 1.00 7.44
C SER A 33 -46.44 1.19 5.92
N SER A 34 -47.60 1.06 5.25
CA SER A 34 -47.70 1.33 3.81
C SER A 34 -47.59 2.83 3.48
N ILE A 35 -48.12 3.71 4.33
CA ILE A 35 -47.99 5.17 4.20
C ILE A 35 -46.54 5.62 4.46
N GLN A 36 -45.84 5.02 5.43
CA GLN A 36 -44.42 5.32 5.66
C GLN A 36 -43.52 4.85 4.51
N ASN A 37 -43.84 3.70 3.89
CA ASN A 37 -43.11 3.22 2.72
C ASN A 37 -43.33 4.12 1.49
N SER A 38 -44.56 4.58 1.26
CA SER A 38 -44.86 5.48 0.14
C SER A 38 -44.22 6.87 0.31
N GLU A 39 -44.15 7.38 1.55
CA GLU A 39 -43.43 8.61 1.90
C GLU A 39 -41.91 8.46 1.67
N ALA A 40 -41.34 7.31 2.03
CA ALA A 40 -39.92 7.02 1.82
C ALA A 40 -39.57 6.87 0.33
N GLU A 41 -40.41 6.18 -0.45
CA GLU A 41 -40.25 6.07 -1.91
C GLU A 41 -40.35 7.43 -2.60
N ARG A 42 -41.25 8.30 -2.13
CA ARG A 42 -41.39 9.66 -2.64
C ARG A 42 -40.12 10.49 -2.40
N ARG A 43 -39.51 10.41 -1.20
CA ARG A 43 -38.24 11.08 -0.90
C ARG A 43 -37.07 10.56 -1.74
N LEU A 44 -37.09 9.26 -2.05
CA LEU A 44 -36.07 8.65 -2.91
C LEU A 44 -36.17 9.18 -4.34
N ARG A 45 -37.38 9.30 -4.88
CA ARG A 45 -37.63 9.89 -6.21
C ARG A 45 -37.26 11.37 -6.26
N GLU A 46 -37.65 12.15 -5.25
CA GLU A 46 -37.25 13.56 -5.15
C GLU A 46 -35.71 13.72 -5.07
N ALA A 47 -35.00 12.80 -4.43
CA ALA A 47 -33.54 12.80 -4.39
C ALA A 47 -32.92 12.39 -5.75
N GLU A 48 -33.53 11.43 -6.45
CA GLU A 48 -33.12 11.02 -7.79
C GLU A 48 -33.30 12.14 -8.82
N ASP A 49 -34.43 12.84 -8.77
CA ASP A 49 -34.72 13.99 -9.66
C ASP A 49 -33.74 15.14 -9.42
N ARG A 50 -33.43 15.48 -8.16
CA ARG A 50 -32.41 16.48 -7.82
C ARG A 50 -31.02 16.08 -8.30
N LEU A 51 -30.69 14.80 -8.23
CA LEU A 51 -29.41 14.28 -8.74
C LEU A 51 -29.36 14.38 -10.27
N ARG A 52 -30.48 14.07 -10.94
CA ARG A 52 -30.61 14.15 -12.40
C ARG A 52 -30.48 15.60 -12.89
N GLU A 53 -31.15 16.53 -12.23
CA GLU A 53 -31.03 17.98 -12.50
C GLU A 53 -29.59 18.47 -12.29
N ALA A 54 -28.92 18.04 -11.20
CA ALA A 54 -27.53 18.39 -10.95
C ALA A 54 -26.58 17.84 -12.04
N ILE A 55 -26.85 16.64 -12.56
CA ILE A 55 -26.10 16.03 -13.67
C ILE A 55 -26.36 16.78 -14.97
N GLU A 56 -27.60 17.13 -15.28
CA GLU A 56 -27.96 17.89 -16.48
C GLU A 56 -27.37 19.30 -16.47
N GLU A 57 -27.34 19.97 -15.31
CA GLU A 57 -26.69 21.27 -15.14
C GLU A 57 -25.16 21.16 -15.31
N LEU A 58 -24.53 20.11 -14.78
CA LEU A 58 -23.12 19.82 -15.03
C LEU A 58 -22.84 19.57 -16.53
N GLN A 59 -23.70 18.82 -17.21
CA GLN A 59 -23.57 18.57 -18.65
C GLN A 59 -23.81 19.84 -19.49
N ARG A 60 -24.75 20.72 -19.10
CA ARG A 60 -24.91 22.05 -19.73
C ARG A 60 -23.66 22.90 -19.58
N ARG A 61 -23.06 22.90 -18.38
CA ARG A 61 -21.78 23.61 -18.13
C ARG A 61 -20.66 23.04 -19.00
N GLN A 62 -20.59 21.72 -19.16
CA GLN A 62 -19.62 21.07 -20.07
C GLN A 62 -19.85 21.42 -21.55
N ARG A 63 -21.09 21.46 -22.02
CA ARG A 63 -21.42 21.87 -23.41
C ARG A 63 -21.09 23.34 -23.68
N LYS A 64 -21.33 24.23 -22.71
CA LYS A 64 -20.91 25.64 -22.79
C LYS A 64 -19.39 25.78 -22.87
N VAL A 65 -18.64 24.96 -22.13
CA VAL A 65 -17.16 24.92 -22.19
C VAL A 65 -16.67 24.44 -23.56
N ALA A 66 -17.33 23.43 -24.17
CA ALA A 66 -16.99 22.95 -25.51
C ALA A 66 -17.30 23.98 -26.62
N ALA A 67 -18.41 24.71 -26.50
CA ALA A 67 -18.78 25.76 -27.44
C ALA A 67 -17.85 26.98 -27.39
N CYS A 68 -17.38 27.37 -26.20
CA CYS A 68 -16.42 28.46 -26.02
C CYS A 68 -15.00 28.12 -26.53
N GLY A 69 -14.64 26.83 -26.58
CA GLY A 69 -13.38 26.37 -27.16
C GLY A 69 -13.30 26.49 -28.68
N SER A 70 -14.44 26.54 -29.38
CA SER A 70 -14.47 26.55 -30.86
C SER A 70 -14.40 27.93 -31.49
N HIS A 71 -14.61 29.02 -30.73
CA HIS A 71 -14.66 30.39 -31.27
C HIS A 71 -13.38 31.22 -31.08
N ARG A 72 -12.32 30.67 -30.47
CA ARG A 72 -11.11 31.45 -30.15
C ARG A 72 -9.97 31.27 -31.15
N HIS A 73 -10.26 31.47 -32.45
CA HIS A 73 -9.20 31.57 -33.48
C HIS A 73 -8.95 32.98 -34.03
N GLN A 74 -9.68 34.01 -33.59
CA GLN A 74 -9.45 35.39 -34.04
C GLN A 74 -9.66 36.39 -32.90
N THR A 75 -8.67 36.52 -32.00
CA THR A 75 -8.37 37.78 -31.32
C THR A 75 -7.01 37.67 -30.62
N ARG A 76 -6.14 38.61 -30.96
CA ARG A 76 -4.74 38.75 -30.53
C ARG A 76 -4.69 39.27 -29.10
N GLU A 77 -4.89 38.40 -28.11
CA GLU A 77 -4.60 38.68 -26.70
C GLU A 77 -3.77 37.54 -26.10
N GLN A 78 -2.72 37.91 -25.37
CA GLN A 78 -1.71 37.03 -24.78
C GLN A 78 -2.35 35.86 -23.99
N PRO A 79 -1.83 34.63 -24.10
CA PRO A 79 -2.33 33.51 -23.31
C PRO A 79 -2.16 33.80 -21.82
N PRO A 80 -3.11 33.40 -20.95
CA PRO A 80 -3.03 33.67 -19.52
C PRO A 80 -1.79 33.02 -18.90
N PRO A 81 -1.18 33.63 -17.87
CA PRO A 81 0.06 33.14 -17.24
C PRO A 81 -0.10 31.82 -16.45
N CYS A 82 -1.33 31.32 -16.30
CA CYS A 82 -1.64 30.08 -15.58
C CYS A 82 -2.73 29.28 -16.30
N ASP A 83 -2.61 27.95 -16.33
CA ASP A 83 -3.50 27.02 -17.06
C ASP A 83 -4.83 26.69 -16.35
N HIS A 84 -5.17 27.37 -15.25
CA HIS A 84 -6.46 27.14 -14.61
C HIS A 84 -7.57 27.83 -15.41
N ALA A 85 -8.66 27.10 -15.65
CA ALA A 85 -9.78 27.52 -16.50
C ALA A 85 -10.24 28.94 -16.16
N ALA A 86 -10.53 29.74 -17.20
CA ALA A 86 -10.90 31.15 -17.13
C ALA A 86 -12.12 31.50 -16.24
N TYR A 87 -12.78 30.50 -15.64
CA TYR A 87 -13.89 30.65 -14.69
C TYR A 87 -13.44 30.80 -13.23
N GLU A 88 -12.22 30.35 -12.87
CA GLU A 88 -11.62 30.59 -11.55
C GLU A 88 -10.58 31.71 -11.66
N SER A 89 -11.00 32.94 -11.38
CA SER A 89 -10.22 34.16 -11.60
C SER A 89 -9.02 34.34 -10.65
N SER A 90 -8.82 33.47 -9.65
CA SER A 90 -7.70 33.59 -8.72
C SER A 90 -6.95 32.26 -8.51
N CYS A 91 -5.61 32.35 -8.52
CA CYS A 91 -4.73 31.23 -8.20
C CYS A 91 -4.98 30.67 -6.78
N VAL A 92 -5.46 31.54 -5.88
CA VAL A 92 -5.84 31.20 -4.51
C VAL A 92 -7.08 30.31 -4.49
N ALA A 93 -8.13 30.64 -5.27
CA ALA A 93 -9.32 29.81 -5.37
C ALA A 93 -8.99 28.41 -5.92
N ASN A 94 -8.16 28.32 -6.96
CA ASN A 94 -7.71 27.04 -7.50
C ASN A 94 -6.89 26.24 -6.46
N ALA A 95 -6.00 26.89 -5.70
CA ALA A 95 -5.22 26.22 -4.65
C ALA A 95 -6.11 25.69 -3.52
N ILE A 96 -7.08 26.48 -3.05
CA ILE A 96 -8.04 26.09 -2.00
C ILE A 96 -8.94 24.96 -2.51
N GLY A 97 -9.42 25.02 -3.75
CA GLY A 97 -10.21 23.96 -4.36
C GLY A 97 -9.47 22.63 -4.38
N ASN A 98 -8.21 22.63 -4.84
CA ASN A 98 -7.36 21.44 -4.87
C ASN A 98 -7.08 20.89 -3.46
N LEU A 99 -6.85 21.78 -2.48
CA LEU A 99 -6.65 21.42 -1.08
C LEU A 99 -7.87 20.70 -0.53
N CYS A 100 -9.05 21.32 -0.60
CA CYS A 100 -10.30 20.77 -0.06
C CYS A 100 -10.67 19.44 -0.73
N GLN A 101 -10.56 19.36 -2.06
CA GLN A 101 -10.89 18.15 -2.81
C GLN A 101 -9.95 16.98 -2.47
N THR A 102 -8.64 17.25 -2.46
CA THR A 102 -7.65 16.22 -2.13
C THR A 102 -7.76 15.77 -0.67
N PHE A 103 -8.04 16.72 0.23
CA PHE A 103 -8.32 16.44 1.64
C PHE A 103 -9.50 15.48 1.79
N LEU A 104 -10.65 15.80 1.19
CA LEU A 104 -11.87 14.97 1.27
C LEU A 104 -11.65 13.59 0.64
N LEU A 105 -10.96 13.52 -0.52
CA LEU A 105 -10.65 12.26 -1.17
C LEU A 105 -9.77 11.36 -0.29
N SER A 106 -8.68 11.90 0.25
CA SER A 106 -7.74 11.13 1.08
C SER A 106 -8.34 10.74 2.43
N TYR A 107 -9.12 11.64 3.04
CA TYR A 107 -9.93 11.35 4.23
C TYR A 107 -10.91 10.20 3.96
N GLY A 108 -11.71 10.30 2.90
CA GLY A 108 -12.70 9.29 2.51
C GLY A 108 -12.07 7.93 2.22
N VAL A 109 -10.94 7.89 1.50
CA VAL A 109 -10.19 6.65 1.25
C VAL A 109 -9.70 6.03 2.56
N ARG A 110 -9.16 6.83 3.50
CA ARG A 110 -8.64 6.31 4.77
C ARG A 110 -9.76 5.75 5.65
N VAL A 111 -10.88 6.46 5.76
CA VAL A 111 -12.08 6.00 6.48
C VAL A 111 -12.65 4.74 5.83
N GLY A 112 -12.77 4.71 4.50
CA GLY A 112 -13.27 3.57 3.74
C GLY A 112 -12.45 2.28 3.94
N ILE A 113 -11.11 2.39 3.94
CA ILE A 113 -10.24 1.25 4.27
C ILE A 113 -10.48 0.76 5.70
N GLY A 114 -10.65 1.67 6.66
CA GLY A 114 -10.94 1.34 8.06
C GLY A 114 -12.25 0.55 8.21
N ILE A 115 -13.31 1.01 7.54
CA ILE A 115 -14.62 0.34 7.50
C ILE A 115 -14.51 -1.04 6.85
N LEU A 116 -13.84 -1.14 5.69
CA LEU A 116 -13.68 -2.41 4.96
C LEU A 116 -12.92 -3.46 5.78
N LEU A 117 -11.84 -3.07 6.46
CA LEU A 117 -11.08 -3.99 7.32
C LEU A 117 -11.89 -4.47 8.52
N ARG A 118 -12.76 -3.62 9.09
CA ARG A 118 -13.68 -4.02 10.16
C ARG A 118 -14.76 -4.95 9.64
N ALA A 119 -15.38 -4.63 8.51
CA ALA A 119 -16.35 -5.49 7.85
C ALA A 119 -15.76 -6.88 7.56
N PHE A 120 -14.52 -6.95 7.08
CA PHE A 120 -13.81 -8.21 6.85
C PHE A 120 -13.53 -8.97 8.15
N LYS A 121 -13.11 -8.28 9.22
CA LYS A 121 -12.85 -8.91 10.52
C LYS A 121 -14.13 -9.46 11.16
N LEU A 122 -15.25 -8.76 10.98
CA LEU A 122 -16.57 -9.17 11.47
C LEU A 122 -17.14 -10.32 10.63
N ALA A 123 -17.02 -10.26 9.30
CA ALA A 123 -17.36 -11.38 8.42
C ALA A 123 -16.57 -12.66 8.75
N ARG A 124 -15.33 -12.52 9.24
CA ARG A 124 -14.49 -13.64 9.68
C ARG A 124 -14.81 -14.17 11.08
N ARG A 125 -15.52 -13.40 11.91
CA ARG A 125 -15.97 -13.81 13.25
C ARG A 125 -17.49 -13.93 13.21
N GLN A 126 -18.01 -15.14 12.93
CA GLN A 126 -19.43 -15.50 12.69
C GLN A 126 -20.49 -14.91 13.66
N SER A 127 -20.71 -13.60 13.68
CA SER A 127 -21.83 -12.98 14.39
C SER A 127 -22.36 -11.80 13.58
N TYR A 128 -23.50 -12.04 12.92
CA TYR A 128 -24.20 -11.09 12.06
C TYR A 128 -25.05 -10.08 12.85
N SER A 129 -25.30 -10.28 14.15
CA SER A 129 -26.14 -9.38 14.96
C SER A 129 -25.46 -8.09 15.46
N SER A 130 -24.13 -7.98 15.41
CA SER A 130 -23.41 -6.74 15.80
C SER A 130 -23.28 -5.71 14.68
N ILE A 131 -23.87 -5.94 13.50
CA ILE A 131 -23.80 -5.03 12.35
C ILE A 131 -24.61 -3.74 12.58
N LEU A 132 -25.64 -3.79 13.44
CA LEU A 132 -26.59 -2.68 13.65
C LEU A 132 -26.35 -1.88 14.94
N ASP A 133 -25.32 -2.20 15.72
CA ASP A 133 -25.06 -1.48 16.96
C ASP A 133 -24.30 -0.18 16.66
N LEU A 134 -25.05 0.85 16.25
CA LEU A 134 -24.57 2.18 15.88
C LEU A 134 -23.75 2.85 17.01
N LYS A 135 -23.98 2.43 18.27
CA LYS A 135 -23.21 2.85 19.45
C LYS A 135 -21.77 2.33 19.45
N GLN A 136 -21.49 1.20 18.80
CA GLN A 136 -20.13 0.65 18.69
C GLN A 136 -19.31 1.30 17.56
N LEU A 137 -19.98 1.97 16.60
CA LEU A 137 -19.36 2.83 15.57
C LEU A 137 -18.89 4.20 16.11
N VAL A 138 -19.32 4.58 17.31
CA VAL A 138 -18.93 5.81 18.01
C VAL A 138 -18.11 5.44 19.26
N SER A 139 -17.22 4.47 19.13
CA SER A 139 -16.29 4.11 20.19
C SER A 139 -15.03 4.98 20.12
N GLU A 140 -14.34 5.19 21.23
CA GLU A 140 -13.09 5.96 21.38
C GLU A 140 -12.00 5.59 20.34
N LYS A 141 -11.99 4.35 19.86
CA LYS A 141 -11.11 3.87 18.77
C LYS A 141 -11.44 4.49 17.41
N ASP A 142 -12.68 4.91 17.17
CA ASP A 142 -13.10 5.64 15.97
C ASP A 142 -12.69 7.12 16.01
N LEU A 143 -12.54 7.69 17.21
CA LEU A 143 -11.96 9.02 17.36
C LEU A 143 -10.50 9.04 16.86
N ILE A 144 -9.71 8.04 17.25
CA ILE A 144 -8.31 7.87 16.79
C ILE A 144 -8.26 7.66 15.28
N VAL A 145 -9.14 6.82 14.71
CA VAL A 145 -9.18 6.59 13.25
C VAL A 145 -9.56 7.85 12.49
N ARG A 146 -10.47 8.68 13.03
CA ARG A 146 -10.89 9.95 12.44
C ARG A 146 -9.79 11.01 12.48
N GLU A 147 -9.10 11.11 13.61
CA GLU A 147 -7.93 12.00 13.74
C GLU A 147 -6.85 11.61 12.73
N GLU A 148 -6.54 10.31 12.65
CA GLU A 148 -5.60 9.77 11.67
C GLU A 148 -6.01 10.03 10.21
N ALA A 149 -7.30 9.91 9.92
CA ALA A 149 -7.84 10.25 8.60
C ALA A 149 -7.73 11.75 8.31
N CYS A 150 -7.96 12.61 9.29
CA CYS A 150 -7.79 14.06 9.16
C CYS A 150 -6.33 14.43 8.90
N ARG A 151 -5.37 13.84 9.62
CA ARG A 151 -3.93 14.07 9.45
C ARG A 151 -3.44 13.64 8.06
N ILE A 152 -3.92 12.49 7.58
CA ILE A 152 -3.66 12.03 6.21
C ILE A 152 -4.33 12.96 5.19
N GLY A 153 -5.54 13.42 5.48
CA GLY A 153 -6.24 14.48 4.74
C GLY A 153 -5.37 15.72 4.56
N LEU A 154 -4.84 16.24 5.67
CA LEU A 154 -4.03 17.45 5.73
C LEU A 154 -2.67 17.27 5.03
N LEU A 155 -2.07 16.08 5.11
CA LEU A 155 -0.86 15.74 4.37
C LEU A 155 -1.06 15.91 2.86
N PHE A 156 -2.05 15.22 2.28
CA PHE A 156 -2.26 15.20 0.83
C PHE A 156 -2.90 16.50 0.34
N GLY A 157 -3.92 17.01 1.03
CA GLY A 157 -4.58 18.27 0.69
C GLY A 157 -3.65 19.47 0.87
N GLY A 158 -2.90 19.51 1.97
CA GLY A 158 -1.88 20.53 2.20
C GLY A 158 -0.78 20.49 1.13
N PHE A 159 -0.33 19.29 0.73
CA PHE A 159 0.64 19.12 -0.36
C PHE A 159 0.11 19.71 -1.68
N THR A 160 -1.07 19.30 -2.14
CA THR A 160 -1.59 19.72 -3.46
C THR A 160 -1.93 21.20 -3.49
N GLY A 161 -2.54 21.74 -2.43
CA GLY A 161 -2.86 23.15 -2.30
C GLY A 161 -1.61 24.03 -2.32
N SER A 162 -0.62 23.73 -1.47
CA SER A 162 0.63 24.49 -1.40
C SER A 162 1.46 24.37 -2.68
N TYR A 163 1.48 23.19 -3.32
CA TYR A 163 2.16 22.98 -4.60
C TYR A 163 1.59 23.89 -5.69
N HIS A 164 0.27 23.90 -5.88
CA HIS A 164 -0.40 24.72 -6.90
C HIS A 164 -0.31 26.22 -6.60
N ALA A 165 -0.47 26.61 -5.33
CA ALA A 165 -0.29 28.00 -4.91
C ALA A 165 1.12 28.51 -5.23
N LEU A 166 2.15 27.75 -4.85
CA LEU A 166 3.54 28.13 -5.05
C LEU A 166 3.93 28.09 -6.53
N ARG A 167 3.44 27.12 -7.32
CA ARG A 167 3.63 27.11 -8.78
C ARG A 167 3.06 28.36 -9.43
N CYS A 168 1.82 28.73 -9.09
CA CYS A 168 1.19 29.93 -9.65
C CYS A 168 1.94 31.20 -9.25
N PHE A 169 2.38 31.28 -7.98
CA PHE A 169 3.21 32.39 -7.51
C PHE A 169 4.54 32.50 -8.29
N LEU A 170 5.26 31.39 -8.44
CA LEU A 170 6.53 31.34 -9.18
C LEU A 170 6.34 31.65 -10.68
N ARG A 171 5.23 31.22 -11.29
CA ARG A 171 4.85 31.58 -12.68
C ARG A 171 4.63 33.09 -12.81
N LYS A 172 3.85 33.69 -11.90
CA LYS A 172 3.59 35.15 -11.89
C LYS A 172 4.87 35.95 -11.67
N TRP A 173 5.74 35.50 -10.77
CA TRP A 173 6.96 36.22 -10.41
C TRP A 173 8.06 36.10 -11.49
N ARG A 174 8.32 34.88 -11.98
CA ARG A 174 9.46 34.60 -12.88
C ARG A 174 9.11 34.66 -14.37
N LYS A 175 7.81 34.70 -14.73
CA LYS A 175 7.28 34.70 -16.12
C LYS A 175 7.85 33.60 -17.03
N ARG A 176 8.47 32.56 -16.47
CA ARG A 176 9.06 31.40 -17.15
C ARG A 176 8.88 30.15 -16.31
N GLU A 177 8.50 29.05 -16.94
CA GLU A 177 8.46 27.73 -16.30
C GLU A 177 9.81 27.05 -16.46
N THR A 178 10.46 26.76 -15.34
CA THR A 178 11.74 26.04 -15.29
C THR A 178 11.58 24.80 -14.42
N PRO A 179 12.37 23.74 -14.67
CA PRO A 179 12.34 22.53 -13.83
C PRO A 179 12.65 22.83 -12.36
N PHE A 180 13.46 23.86 -12.09
CA PHE A 180 13.73 24.32 -10.74
C PHE A 180 12.46 24.80 -10.01
N ASN A 181 11.53 25.47 -10.69
CA ASN A 181 10.29 25.92 -10.07
C ASN A 181 9.43 24.73 -9.61
N VAL A 182 9.43 23.63 -10.38
CA VAL A 182 8.69 22.40 -10.05
C VAL A 182 9.31 21.71 -8.85
N VAL A 183 10.65 21.57 -8.83
CA VAL A 183 11.38 21.00 -7.70
C VAL A 183 11.16 21.83 -6.44
N LEU A 184 11.31 23.16 -6.53
CA LEU A 184 11.11 24.07 -5.40
C LEU A 184 9.67 24.00 -4.88
N ALA A 185 8.67 24.03 -5.77
CA ALA A 185 7.27 23.92 -5.40
C ALA A 185 6.97 22.58 -4.72
N GLY A 186 7.47 21.47 -5.28
CA GLY A 186 7.31 20.14 -4.70
C GLY A 186 8.01 19.98 -3.35
N SER A 187 9.17 20.62 -3.16
CA SER A 187 9.90 20.57 -1.89
C SER A 187 9.24 21.38 -0.78
N VAL A 188 8.80 22.61 -1.06
CA VAL A 188 8.06 23.40 -0.08
C VAL A 188 6.72 22.75 0.23
N ALA A 189 6.01 22.23 -0.77
CA ALA A 189 4.77 21.48 -0.56
C ALA A 189 4.98 20.22 0.28
N GLY A 190 6.16 19.58 0.18
CA GLY A 190 6.54 18.42 0.99
C GLY A 190 6.59 18.69 2.49
N LEU A 191 6.64 19.95 2.94
CA LEU A 191 6.51 20.31 4.37
C LEU A 191 5.15 19.93 4.96
N SER A 192 4.13 19.63 4.13
CA SER A 192 2.85 19.09 4.60
C SER A 192 2.98 17.78 5.39
N VAL A 193 4.13 17.10 5.32
CA VAL A 193 4.44 15.91 6.14
C VAL A 193 4.43 16.19 7.64
N LEU A 194 4.58 17.45 8.05
CA LEU A 194 4.44 17.88 9.44
C LEU A 194 3.03 17.67 10.01
N ALA A 195 2.01 17.50 9.17
CA ALA A 195 0.66 17.13 9.60
C ALA A 195 0.58 15.76 10.30
N LEU A 196 1.57 14.89 10.07
CA LEU A 196 1.69 13.61 10.75
C LEU A 196 2.49 13.79 12.04
N ASP A 197 1.91 13.47 13.19
CA ASP A 197 2.62 13.61 14.48
C ASP A 197 3.71 12.54 14.69
N ASP A 198 3.46 11.33 14.19
CA ASP A 198 4.36 10.19 14.34
C ASP A 198 5.66 10.33 13.53
N SER A 199 6.77 10.66 14.20
CA SER A 199 8.11 10.73 13.58
C SER A 199 8.50 9.42 12.86
N ASN A 200 8.18 8.26 13.44
CA ASN A 200 8.45 6.96 12.81
C ASN A 200 7.72 6.77 11.46
N ARG A 201 6.50 7.31 11.33
CA ARG A 201 5.73 7.26 10.07
C ARG A 201 6.28 8.26 9.07
N ARG A 202 6.57 9.50 9.50
CA ARG A 202 7.25 10.50 8.66
C ARG A 202 8.55 9.94 8.06
N ARG A 203 9.38 9.32 8.91
CA ARG A 203 10.63 8.66 8.51
C ARG A 203 10.42 7.50 7.56
N THR A 204 9.44 6.64 7.82
CA THR A 204 9.09 5.54 6.90
C THR A 204 8.67 6.06 5.53
N LEU A 205 7.85 7.11 5.48
CA LEU A 205 7.41 7.73 4.22
C LEU A 205 8.57 8.42 3.49
N ALA A 206 9.44 9.14 4.21
CA ALA A 206 10.61 9.80 3.65
C ALA A 206 11.56 8.80 3.00
N LEU A 207 11.87 7.69 3.68
CA LEU A 207 12.73 6.63 3.16
C LEU A 207 12.09 5.89 1.98
N TYR A 208 10.76 5.70 2.00
CA TYR A 208 10.04 5.13 0.87
C TYR A 208 10.11 6.04 -0.37
N LEU A 209 9.87 7.34 -0.20
CA LEU A 209 9.98 8.31 -1.29
C LEU A 209 11.41 8.44 -1.80
N MET A 210 12.41 8.38 -0.92
CA MET A 210 13.82 8.34 -1.31
C MET A 210 14.12 7.12 -2.19
N ALA A 211 13.64 5.93 -1.81
CA ALA A 211 13.80 4.73 -2.63
C ALA A 211 13.10 4.86 -3.99
N ARG A 212 11.91 5.47 -4.04
CA ARG A 212 11.19 5.75 -5.30
C ARG A 212 11.88 6.82 -6.15
N LEU A 213 12.45 7.85 -5.55
CA LEU A 213 13.22 8.87 -6.25
C LEU A 213 14.49 8.27 -6.84
N ALA A 214 15.21 7.45 -6.06
CA ALA A 214 16.39 6.72 -6.53
C ALA A 214 16.03 5.76 -7.69
N GLN A 215 14.87 5.09 -7.63
CA GLN A 215 14.36 4.28 -8.73
C GLN A 215 14.15 5.12 -10.01
N CYS A 216 13.51 6.30 -9.91
CA CYS A 216 13.30 7.19 -11.06
C CYS A 216 14.63 7.69 -11.63
N ALA A 217 15.54 8.12 -10.76
CA ALA A 217 16.86 8.57 -11.14
C ALA A 217 17.69 7.48 -11.83
N TYR A 218 17.64 6.25 -11.32
CA TYR A 218 18.28 5.11 -11.95
C TYR A 218 17.70 4.81 -13.34
N ASN A 219 16.37 4.79 -13.46
CA ASN A 219 15.69 4.56 -14.74
C ASN A 219 15.99 5.65 -15.77
N SER A 220 16.06 6.92 -15.34
CA SER A 220 16.46 8.06 -16.18
C SER A 220 17.92 7.97 -16.62
N ALA A 221 18.83 7.69 -15.68
CA ALA A 221 20.24 7.55 -15.99
C ALA A 221 20.50 6.38 -16.96
N LYS A 222 19.73 5.30 -16.81
CA LYS A 222 19.74 4.14 -17.70
C LYS A 222 19.19 4.47 -19.09
N SER A 223 18.06 5.18 -19.20
CA SER A 223 17.48 5.54 -20.51
C SER A 223 18.38 6.48 -21.30
N LYS A 224 19.15 7.33 -20.61
CA LYS A 224 20.09 8.28 -21.22
C LYS A 224 21.49 7.72 -21.47
N ASN A 225 21.74 6.44 -21.19
CA ASN A 225 23.05 5.79 -21.27
C ASN A 225 24.19 6.51 -20.52
N LYS A 226 23.87 7.35 -19.51
CA LYS A 226 24.87 8.15 -18.77
C LYS A 226 25.50 7.39 -17.60
N PHE A 227 24.97 6.22 -17.26
CA PHE A 227 25.43 5.46 -16.10
C PHE A 227 26.44 4.37 -16.51
N HIS A 228 27.72 4.75 -16.60
CA HIS A 228 28.82 3.81 -16.92
C HIS A 228 29.52 3.24 -15.66
N LEU A 229 29.38 3.90 -14.51
CA LEU A 229 30.25 3.65 -13.34
C LEU A 229 29.90 2.40 -12.51
N TRP A 230 28.73 1.78 -12.74
CA TRP A 230 28.30 0.62 -11.95
C TRP A 230 27.29 -0.23 -12.73
N GLY A 231 27.78 -0.98 -13.72
CA GLY A 231 27.10 -2.16 -14.24
C GLY A 231 25.63 -1.98 -14.69
N SER A 232 25.32 -0.96 -15.50
CA SER A 232 23.98 -0.73 -16.10
C SER A 232 23.38 -1.99 -16.78
N HIS A 233 24.23 -2.95 -17.15
CA HIS A 233 23.88 -4.21 -17.80
C HIS A 233 23.78 -5.43 -16.87
N TRP A 234 23.86 -5.29 -15.54
CA TRP A 234 23.76 -6.44 -14.64
C TRP A 234 22.36 -7.06 -14.71
N ARG A 235 22.29 -8.26 -15.31
CA ARG A 235 21.04 -9.00 -15.56
C ARG A 235 20.21 -9.24 -14.29
N HIS A 236 20.85 -9.18 -13.12
CA HIS A 236 20.26 -9.43 -11.80
C HIS A 236 20.56 -8.31 -10.77
N GLY A 237 20.74 -7.05 -11.21
CA GLY A 237 21.01 -5.93 -10.29
C GLY A 237 19.91 -5.73 -9.22
N ASP A 238 18.66 -6.05 -9.55
CA ASP A 238 17.53 -6.12 -8.63
C ASP A 238 17.74 -7.15 -7.50
N SER A 239 18.33 -8.29 -7.83
CA SER A 239 18.61 -9.37 -6.87
C SER A 239 19.82 -9.03 -5.99
N LEU A 240 20.82 -8.34 -6.53
CA LEU A 240 21.95 -7.83 -5.74
C LEU A 240 21.49 -6.75 -4.73
N LEU A 241 20.65 -5.81 -5.18
CA LEU A 241 20.08 -4.79 -4.31
C LEU A 241 19.25 -5.43 -3.19
N PHE A 242 18.44 -6.43 -3.53
CA PHE A 242 17.70 -7.21 -2.55
C PHE A 242 18.64 -7.93 -1.56
N ALA A 243 19.72 -8.53 -2.04
CA ALA A 243 20.70 -9.22 -1.21
C ALA A 243 21.41 -8.28 -0.22
N MET A 244 21.86 -7.12 -0.66
CA MET A 244 22.47 -6.12 0.21
C MET A 244 21.49 -5.59 1.27
N ALA A 245 20.23 -5.35 0.87
CA ALA A 245 19.19 -4.92 1.80
C ALA A 245 18.88 -6.00 2.85
N CYS A 246 18.76 -7.27 2.43
CA CYS A 246 18.54 -8.40 3.33
C CYS A 246 19.73 -8.69 4.24
N ALA A 247 20.97 -8.57 3.75
CA ALA A 247 22.18 -8.69 4.54
C ALA A 247 22.17 -7.71 5.72
N GLN A 248 21.88 -6.44 5.42
CA GLN A 248 21.77 -5.41 6.45
C GLN A 248 20.60 -5.63 7.41
N VAL A 249 19.43 -6.01 6.90
CA VAL A 249 18.25 -6.28 7.74
C VAL A 249 18.48 -7.47 8.68
N MET A 250 19.05 -8.57 8.19
CA MET A 250 19.32 -9.75 9.03
C MET A 250 20.40 -9.48 10.06
N TYR A 251 21.46 -8.75 9.68
CA TYR A 251 22.44 -8.24 10.64
C TYR A 251 21.78 -7.40 11.73
N SER A 252 20.96 -6.42 11.34
CA SER A 252 20.24 -5.55 12.27
C SER A 252 19.29 -6.34 13.15
N PHE A 253 18.53 -7.29 12.62
CA PHE A 253 17.61 -8.12 13.40
C PHE A 253 18.33 -8.91 14.51
N VAL A 254 19.44 -9.58 14.20
CA VAL A 254 20.17 -10.38 15.19
C VAL A 254 20.98 -9.49 16.13
N MET A 255 21.75 -8.55 15.60
CA MET A 255 22.74 -7.79 16.37
C MET A 255 22.18 -6.52 17.01
N ARG A 256 21.23 -5.82 16.39
CA ARG A 256 20.66 -4.55 16.87
C ARG A 256 19.15 -4.45 16.55
N PRO A 257 18.30 -5.27 17.19
CA PRO A 257 16.87 -5.36 16.88
C PRO A 257 16.12 -4.04 17.08
N GLU A 258 16.65 -3.13 17.91
CA GLU A 258 16.06 -1.81 18.16
C GLU A 258 16.18 -0.84 16.97
N SER A 259 17.03 -1.16 16.01
CA SER A 259 17.17 -0.39 14.77
C SER A 259 16.04 -0.68 13.76
N LEU A 260 15.20 -1.69 14.01
CA LEU A 260 14.10 -2.08 13.14
C LEU A 260 12.75 -1.75 13.81
N PRO A 261 11.71 -1.39 13.03
CA PRO A 261 10.37 -1.19 13.56
C PRO A 261 9.84 -2.44 14.25
N LYS A 262 9.20 -2.27 15.42
CA LYS A 262 8.66 -3.38 16.24
C LYS A 262 7.82 -4.37 15.43
N ALA A 263 6.84 -3.89 14.66
CA ALA A 263 5.97 -4.75 13.85
C ALA A 263 6.74 -5.60 12.81
N TYR A 264 7.85 -5.06 12.27
CA TYR A 264 8.70 -5.76 11.31
C TYR A 264 9.57 -6.82 12.00
N ARG A 265 10.13 -6.48 13.17
CA ARG A 265 10.87 -7.42 14.02
C ARG A 265 9.97 -8.58 14.49
N ASP A 266 8.77 -8.28 14.96
CA ASP A 266 7.81 -9.28 15.43
C ASP A 266 7.40 -10.22 14.29
N PHE A 267 7.27 -9.69 13.07
CA PHE A 267 7.03 -10.51 11.87
C PHE A 267 8.18 -11.48 11.59
N ILE A 268 9.44 -11.03 11.63
CA ILE A 268 10.61 -11.89 11.44
C ILE A 268 10.67 -12.94 12.55
N GLN A 269 10.49 -12.54 13.81
CA GLN A 269 10.55 -13.44 14.97
C GLN A 269 9.45 -14.51 14.94
N LYS A 270 8.23 -14.16 14.53
CA LYS A 270 7.11 -15.10 14.40
C LYS A 270 7.28 -16.09 13.24
N THR A 271 7.96 -15.65 12.19
CA THR A 271 8.18 -16.42 10.96
C THR A 271 9.42 -17.33 11.06
N GLY A 272 10.41 -16.91 11.85
CA GLY A 272 11.66 -17.63 12.07
C GLY A 272 11.50 -18.89 12.95
N PRO A 273 12.42 -19.85 12.83
CA PRO A 273 12.38 -21.10 13.60
C PRO A 273 13.03 -20.99 14.99
N VAL A 274 13.90 -20.00 15.19
CA VAL A 274 14.69 -19.80 16.42
C VAL A 274 13.97 -18.87 17.38
N ALA A 275 14.00 -19.20 18.68
CA ALA A 275 13.35 -18.42 19.72
C ALA A 275 14.14 -17.16 20.10
N GLU A 276 13.42 -16.14 20.59
CA GLU A 276 13.98 -14.86 21.05
C GLU A 276 15.11 -14.98 22.10
N PRO A 277 15.02 -15.80 23.17
CA PRO A 277 16.10 -15.94 24.14
C PRO A 277 17.40 -16.47 23.52
N VAL A 278 17.29 -17.32 22.49
CA VAL A 278 18.46 -17.84 21.77
C VAL A 278 19.13 -16.74 20.95
N TYR A 279 18.36 -15.88 20.28
CA TYR A 279 18.92 -14.73 19.57
C TYR A 279 19.57 -13.72 20.53
N LYS A 280 19.02 -13.53 21.73
CA LYS A 280 19.64 -12.72 22.80
C LYS A 280 20.99 -13.32 23.21
N ALA A 281 21.04 -14.61 23.52
CA ALA A 281 22.29 -15.31 23.87
C ALA A 281 23.36 -15.21 22.78
N VAL A 282 22.98 -15.43 21.52
CA VAL A 282 23.87 -15.27 20.36
C VAL A 282 24.43 -13.84 20.25
N ARG A 283 23.59 -12.83 20.47
CA ARG A 283 23.99 -11.42 20.44
C ARG A 283 24.97 -11.08 21.56
N ASP A 284 24.71 -11.56 22.76
CA ASP A 284 25.51 -11.28 23.96
C ASP A 284 26.88 -11.95 23.84
N SER A 285 26.93 -13.23 23.42
CA SER A 285 28.16 -13.94 23.06
C SER A 285 28.98 -13.19 21.99
N CYS A 286 28.35 -12.77 20.88
CA CYS A 286 29.04 -11.97 19.83
C CYS A 286 29.57 -10.61 20.31
N ARG A 287 29.07 -10.09 21.43
CA ARG A 287 29.48 -8.80 22.01
C ARG A 287 30.47 -8.97 23.17
N GLY A 288 30.69 -10.19 23.65
CA GLY A 288 31.48 -10.47 24.85
C GLY A 288 30.75 -10.09 26.14
N TYR A 289 29.42 -10.00 26.12
CA TYR A 289 28.61 -9.85 27.32
C TYR A 289 28.23 -11.22 27.91
N PRO A 290 28.02 -11.31 29.23
CA PRO A 290 27.60 -12.55 29.87
C PRO A 290 26.25 -13.00 29.30
N VAL A 291 26.15 -14.29 28.97
CA VAL A 291 24.92 -14.90 28.47
C VAL A 291 23.98 -15.17 29.65
N ASP A 292 22.71 -14.79 29.49
CA ASP A 292 21.66 -15.02 30.48
C ASP A 292 21.29 -16.52 30.56
N VAL A 293 22.08 -17.27 31.33
CA VAL A 293 21.97 -18.72 31.48
C VAL A 293 20.62 -19.13 32.08
N ALA A 294 20.04 -18.33 32.97
CA ALA A 294 18.75 -18.60 33.61
C ALA A 294 17.57 -18.53 32.63
N ALA A 295 17.54 -17.51 31.77
CA ALA A 295 16.53 -17.41 30.72
C ALA A 295 16.68 -18.53 29.68
N LEU A 296 17.92 -18.90 29.36
CA LEU A 296 18.21 -19.93 28.37
C LEU A 296 17.90 -21.34 28.89
N SER A 297 18.26 -21.65 30.14
CA SER A 297 17.96 -22.94 30.77
C SER A 297 16.45 -23.14 30.93
N SER A 298 15.71 -22.14 31.42
CA SER A 298 14.25 -22.23 31.53
C SER A 298 13.54 -22.41 30.18
N TYR A 299 14.11 -21.87 29.09
CA TYR A 299 13.62 -22.13 27.74
C TYR A 299 13.91 -23.57 27.30
N LEU A 300 15.13 -24.06 27.52
CA LEU A 300 15.54 -25.41 27.13
C LEU A 300 14.78 -26.48 27.92
N SER A 301 14.61 -26.33 29.24
CA SER A 301 13.86 -27.25 30.09
C SER A 301 12.40 -27.40 29.71
N ARG A 302 11.77 -26.33 29.18
CA ARG A 302 10.39 -26.39 28.67
C ARG A 302 10.24 -27.15 27.36
N ARG A 303 11.33 -27.30 26.60
CA ARG A 303 11.33 -27.95 25.29
C ARG A 303 11.92 -29.35 25.32
N GLN A 304 12.81 -29.64 26.26
CA GLN A 304 13.59 -30.87 26.30
C GLN A 304 13.82 -31.31 27.75
N ASN A 305 13.48 -32.57 28.07
CA ASN A 305 13.59 -33.16 29.41
C ASN A 305 15.02 -33.53 29.85
N ASN A 306 16.03 -33.38 28.97
CA ASN A 306 17.41 -33.72 29.30
C ASN A 306 18.21 -32.45 29.54
N GLY A 307 18.79 -32.33 30.74
CA GLY A 307 19.61 -31.20 31.16
C GLY A 307 20.80 -30.97 30.22
N TYR A 308 20.97 -29.72 29.79
CA TYR A 308 22.22 -29.27 29.18
C TYR A 308 23.21 -28.98 30.30
N GLU A 309 24.17 -29.89 30.52
CA GLU A 309 25.08 -29.81 31.67
C GLU A 309 26.26 -28.83 31.51
N ASN A 310 26.43 -28.17 30.36
CA ASN A 310 27.49 -27.17 30.15
C ASN A 310 26.96 -25.93 29.43
N LEU A 311 26.19 -25.11 30.15
CA LEU A 311 25.87 -23.75 29.74
C LEU A 311 26.91 -22.80 30.35
N GLU A 312 27.89 -22.42 29.56
CA GLU A 312 28.90 -21.43 29.97
C GLU A 312 28.31 -20.01 29.91
N GLU A 313 28.75 -19.15 30.83
CA GLU A 313 28.38 -17.72 30.85
C GLU A 313 29.07 -16.93 29.72
N PHE A 314 30.24 -17.40 29.26
CA PHE A 314 31.04 -16.81 28.18
C PHE A 314 31.38 -17.80 27.06
N PRO A 315 30.39 -18.32 26.32
CA PRO A 315 30.66 -19.24 25.23
C PRO A 315 31.29 -18.50 24.04
N SER A 316 32.38 -19.05 23.51
CA SER A 316 33.03 -18.56 22.27
C SER A 316 32.13 -18.71 21.04
N ILE A 317 31.25 -19.72 21.06
CA ILE A 317 30.24 -19.97 20.04
C ILE A 317 29.02 -20.67 20.66
N ILE A 318 27.80 -20.22 20.32
CA ILE A 318 26.58 -20.92 20.74
C ILE A 318 26.42 -22.22 19.95
N PRO A 319 26.36 -23.40 20.60
CA PRO A 319 26.25 -24.66 19.88
C PRO A 319 24.91 -24.80 19.17
N CYS A 320 24.91 -25.51 18.03
CA CYS A 320 23.70 -25.79 17.24
C CYS A 320 22.59 -26.49 18.04
N SER A 321 22.95 -27.26 19.06
CA SER A 321 22.01 -27.92 19.99
C SER A 321 21.08 -26.92 20.70
N ILE A 322 21.58 -25.72 21.04
CA ILE A 322 20.78 -24.66 21.68
C ILE A 322 19.89 -23.94 20.64
N ILE A 323 20.34 -23.85 19.39
CA ILE A 323 19.61 -23.19 18.30
C ILE A 323 18.40 -24.02 17.86
N HIS A 324 18.58 -25.33 17.79
CA HIS A 324 17.54 -26.26 17.39
C HIS A 324 17.47 -27.49 18.32
N PRO A 325 16.96 -27.30 19.55
CA PRO A 325 16.90 -28.38 20.56
C PRO A 325 16.06 -29.58 20.11
N ASP A 326 15.03 -29.36 19.28
CA ASP A 326 14.09 -30.37 18.82
C ASP A 326 14.72 -31.38 17.81
N THR A 327 15.92 -31.11 17.29
CA THR A 327 16.54 -31.89 16.21
C THR A 327 18.04 -32.05 16.39
N LYS A 328 18.52 -33.30 16.30
CA LYS A 328 19.95 -33.62 16.41
C LYS A 328 20.77 -33.27 15.16
N SER A 329 20.15 -33.19 13.97
CA SER A 329 20.83 -32.89 12.70
C SER A 329 20.41 -31.52 12.13
N CYS A 330 21.42 -30.74 11.71
CA CYS A 330 21.21 -29.40 11.14
C CYS A 330 20.39 -29.44 9.85
N LEU A 331 20.63 -30.43 8.98
CA LEU A 331 19.92 -30.56 7.71
C LEU A 331 18.42 -30.88 7.92
N SER A 332 18.11 -31.79 8.86
CA SER A 332 16.72 -32.10 9.22
C SER A 332 16.04 -30.89 9.83
N HIS A 333 16.74 -30.14 10.69
CA HIS A 333 16.23 -28.88 11.23
C HIS A 333 15.88 -27.90 10.12
N ASN A 334 16.79 -27.66 9.17
CA ASN A 334 16.59 -26.71 8.08
C ASN A 334 15.38 -27.09 7.21
N GLY A 335 15.23 -28.37 6.87
CA GLY A 335 14.06 -28.86 6.13
C GLY A 335 12.75 -28.69 6.89
N LYS A 336 12.73 -29.03 8.19
CA LYS A 336 11.55 -28.83 9.06
C LYS A 336 11.23 -27.35 9.23
N ALA A 337 12.23 -26.50 9.45
CA ALA A 337 12.10 -25.05 9.57
C ALA A 337 11.53 -24.44 8.30
N ALA A 338 12.08 -24.77 7.13
CA ALA A 338 11.58 -24.30 5.84
C ALA A 338 10.11 -24.71 5.62
N SER A 339 9.77 -25.98 5.85
CA SER A 339 8.39 -26.48 5.72
C SER A 339 7.42 -25.84 6.71
N ALA A 340 7.84 -25.66 7.96
CA ALA A 340 7.04 -24.99 8.98
C ALA A 340 6.80 -23.51 8.64
N THR A 341 7.83 -22.80 8.17
CA THR A 341 7.71 -21.42 7.67
C THR A 341 6.76 -21.35 6.48
N PHE A 342 6.84 -22.31 5.55
CA PHE A 342 5.93 -22.37 4.40
C PHE A 342 4.47 -22.48 4.86
N LYS A 343 4.15 -23.46 5.71
CA LYS A 343 2.77 -23.66 6.22
C LYS A 343 2.25 -22.45 6.98
N LYS A 344 3.09 -21.78 7.78
CA LYS A 344 2.71 -20.59 8.56
C LYS A 344 2.45 -19.36 7.69
N THR A 345 3.23 -19.17 6.62
CA THR A 345 3.20 -17.94 5.81
C THR A 345 2.26 -18.06 4.61
N PHE A 346 1.95 -19.27 4.15
CA PHE A 346 1.05 -19.51 3.03
C PHE A 346 -0.31 -18.78 3.12
N PRO A 347 -1.06 -18.81 4.25
CA PRO A 347 -2.35 -18.13 4.33
C PRO A 347 -2.26 -16.61 4.19
N LEU A 348 -1.15 -16.03 4.68
CA LEU A 348 -0.89 -14.60 4.58
C LEU A 348 -0.61 -14.20 3.13
N TYR A 349 0.27 -14.91 2.44
CA TYR A 349 0.57 -14.62 1.04
C TYR A 349 -0.60 -14.92 0.11
N PHE A 350 -1.34 -16.00 0.37
CA PHE A 350 -2.57 -16.29 -0.35
C PHE A 350 -3.57 -15.13 -0.25
N SER A 351 -3.83 -14.63 0.97
CA SER A 351 -4.70 -13.47 1.17
C SER A 351 -4.18 -12.22 0.47
N LEU A 352 -2.88 -11.93 0.54
CA LEU A 352 -2.27 -10.77 -0.13
C LEU A 352 -2.33 -10.85 -1.66
N THR A 353 -2.31 -12.05 -2.24
CA THR A 353 -2.46 -12.22 -3.69
C THR A 353 -3.93 -12.24 -4.13
N PHE A 354 -4.80 -12.81 -3.31
CA PHE A 354 -6.20 -13.04 -3.65
C PHE A 354 -7.04 -11.78 -3.48
N VAL A 355 -6.90 -11.08 -2.34
CA VAL A 355 -7.77 -9.94 -2.00
C VAL A 355 -7.64 -8.79 -3.01
N PRO A 356 -6.44 -8.28 -3.38
CA PRO A 356 -6.35 -7.20 -4.36
C PRO A 356 -6.92 -7.59 -5.72
N PHE A 357 -6.76 -8.86 -6.11
CA PHE A 357 -7.30 -9.35 -7.38
C PHE A 357 -8.82 -9.35 -7.38
N VAL A 358 -9.46 -9.88 -6.32
CA VAL A 358 -10.92 -9.92 -6.21
C VAL A 358 -11.50 -8.51 -6.10
N VAL A 359 -10.87 -7.62 -5.34
CA VAL A 359 -11.36 -6.25 -5.14
C VAL A 359 -11.22 -5.40 -6.40
N LEU A 360 -10.11 -5.51 -7.12
CA LEU A 360 -9.84 -4.66 -8.30
C LEU A 360 -10.41 -5.24 -9.60
N HIS A 361 -10.65 -6.56 -9.65
CA HIS A 361 -11.10 -7.27 -10.85
C HIS A 361 -12.29 -8.20 -10.56
N LEU A 362 -13.28 -7.71 -9.81
CA LEU A 362 -14.46 -8.50 -9.42
C LEU A 362 -15.22 -9.09 -10.62
N GLN A 363 -15.38 -8.30 -11.70
CA GLN A 363 -16.01 -8.77 -12.95
C GLN A 363 -15.30 -10.00 -13.52
N LYS A 364 -13.96 -9.92 -13.68
CA LYS A 364 -13.15 -11.03 -14.20
C LYS A 364 -13.14 -12.25 -13.28
N PHE A 365 -13.29 -12.03 -11.97
CA PHE A 365 -13.42 -13.13 -11.00
C PHE A 365 -14.75 -13.86 -11.15
N MET A 366 -15.85 -13.13 -11.36
CA MET A 366 -17.17 -13.73 -11.60
C MET A 366 -17.20 -14.52 -12.91
N ASP A 367 -16.52 -14.04 -13.96
CA ASP A 367 -16.47 -14.72 -15.26
C ASP A 367 -15.68 -16.05 -15.23
N ALA A 368 -14.59 -16.11 -14.44
CA ALA A 368 -13.71 -17.28 -14.40
C ALA A 368 -13.10 -17.53 -12.99
N PRO A 369 -13.91 -18.02 -12.03
CA PRO A 369 -13.48 -18.16 -10.63
C PRO A 369 -12.37 -19.20 -10.45
N GLY A 370 -12.45 -20.34 -11.15
CA GLY A 370 -11.48 -21.44 -11.03
C GLY A 370 -10.07 -21.07 -11.53
N ARG A 371 -9.98 -20.51 -12.74
CA ARG A 371 -8.70 -20.06 -13.32
C ARG A 371 -8.05 -18.96 -12.47
N THR A 372 -8.86 -18.07 -11.93
CA THR A 372 -8.41 -16.99 -11.05
C THR A 372 -7.86 -17.54 -9.73
N CYS A 373 -8.58 -18.46 -9.09
CA CYS A 373 -8.13 -19.10 -7.87
C CYS A 373 -6.80 -19.84 -8.09
N TRP A 374 -6.68 -20.59 -9.20
CA TRP A 374 -5.43 -21.28 -9.55
C TRP A 374 -4.25 -20.32 -9.75
N LEU A 375 -4.47 -19.19 -10.45
CA LEU A 375 -3.43 -18.16 -10.63
C LEU A 375 -2.99 -17.55 -9.30
N ALA A 376 -3.94 -17.28 -8.39
CA ALA A 376 -3.66 -16.79 -7.05
C ALA A 376 -2.88 -17.81 -6.22
N VAL A 377 -3.28 -19.09 -6.23
CA VAL A 377 -2.57 -20.19 -5.56
C VAL A 377 -1.16 -20.34 -6.10
N LYS A 378 -0.97 -20.38 -7.43
CA LYS A 378 0.35 -20.46 -8.06
C LYS A 378 1.24 -19.28 -7.65
N GLY A 379 0.67 -18.08 -7.58
CA GLY A 379 1.35 -16.88 -7.08
C GLY A 379 1.75 -17.01 -5.61
N ALA A 380 0.82 -17.45 -4.76
CA ALA A 380 1.03 -17.62 -3.32
C ALA A 380 2.08 -18.69 -3.02
N VAL A 381 2.03 -19.85 -3.69
CA VAL A 381 3.02 -20.93 -3.54
C VAL A 381 4.40 -20.41 -3.90
N ARG A 382 4.57 -19.76 -5.06
CA ARG A 382 5.88 -19.20 -5.49
C ARG A 382 6.47 -18.25 -4.45
N SER A 383 5.66 -17.35 -3.91
CA SER A 383 6.09 -16.39 -2.89
C SER A 383 6.42 -17.02 -1.55
N THR A 384 5.62 -18.01 -1.17
CA THR A 384 5.82 -18.74 0.08
C THR A 384 7.07 -19.62 -0.01
N SER A 385 7.33 -20.24 -1.16
CA SER A 385 8.56 -20.99 -1.45
C SER A 385 9.80 -20.09 -1.39
N PHE A 386 9.73 -18.88 -1.95
CA PHE A 386 10.80 -17.88 -1.82
C PHE A 386 11.16 -17.59 -0.36
N LEU A 387 10.16 -17.25 0.47
CA LEU A 387 10.40 -16.90 1.87
C LEU A 387 10.85 -18.11 2.71
N SER A 388 10.26 -19.28 2.45
CA SER A 388 10.66 -20.55 3.06
C SER A 388 12.13 -20.90 2.74
N ALA A 389 12.52 -20.77 1.47
CA ALA A 389 13.90 -20.97 1.03
C ALA A 389 14.85 -19.93 1.66
N PHE A 390 14.44 -18.67 1.79
CA PHE A 390 15.23 -17.64 2.50
C PHE A 390 15.56 -18.10 3.93
N VAL A 391 14.55 -18.53 4.70
CA VAL A 391 14.74 -18.98 6.09
C VAL A 391 15.60 -20.25 6.15
N GLY A 392 15.36 -21.21 5.26
CA GLY A 392 16.15 -22.45 5.19
C GLY A 392 17.62 -22.21 4.86
N ILE A 393 17.92 -21.38 3.86
CA ILE A 393 19.29 -21.03 3.47
C ILE A 393 19.97 -20.23 4.60
N PHE A 394 19.28 -19.27 5.22
CA PHE A 394 19.83 -18.51 6.33
C PHE A 394 20.26 -19.44 7.48
N GLN A 395 19.40 -20.36 7.90
CA GLN A 395 19.73 -21.36 8.93
C GLN A 395 20.87 -22.28 8.49
N ALA A 396 20.88 -22.72 7.23
CA ALA A 396 21.97 -23.55 6.71
C ALA A 396 23.33 -22.86 6.77
N VAL A 397 23.42 -21.57 6.40
CA VAL A 397 24.67 -20.81 6.46
C VAL A 397 25.12 -20.62 7.91
N ILE A 398 24.21 -20.31 8.84
CA ILE A 398 24.55 -20.16 10.27
C ILE A 398 25.04 -21.48 10.86
N CYS A 399 24.35 -22.59 10.62
CA CYS A 399 24.78 -23.91 11.11
C CYS A 399 26.10 -24.36 10.47
N LEU A 400 26.32 -24.07 9.19
CA LEU A 400 27.58 -24.37 8.52
C LEU A 400 28.73 -23.55 9.11
N HIS A 401 28.52 -22.25 9.33
CA HIS A 401 29.51 -21.41 10.00
C HIS A 401 29.88 -21.96 11.38
N ARG A 402 28.89 -22.35 12.19
CA ARG A 402 29.12 -22.90 13.53
C ARG A 402 29.82 -24.26 13.56
N LYS A 403 29.77 -25.01 12.47
CA LYS A 403 30.50 -26.27 12.33
C LYS A 403 31.98 -26.04 11.95
N VAL A 404 32.28 -24.94 11.26
CA VAL A 404 33.61 -24.65 10.70
C VAL A 404 34.40 -23.65 11.52
N ALA A 405 33.73 -22.67 12.13
CA ALA A 405 34.36 -21.59 12.87
C ALA A 405 34.39 -21.88 14.37
N THR A 406 35.45 -21.41 15.02
CA THR A 406 35.65 -21.52 16.48
C THR A 406 35.04 -20.36 17.26
N LYS A 407 34.74 -19.25 16.59
CA LYS A 407 34.19 -18.03 17.21
C LYS A 407 33.11 -17.41 16.32
N ASP A 408 32.00 -16.99 16.94
CA ASP A 408 30.95 -16.26 16.23
C ASP A 408 31.39 -14.81 15.92
N HIS A 409 31.31 -14.44 14.64
CA HIS A 409 31.54 -13.06 14.20
C HIS A 409 30.24 -12.38 13.76
N LYS A 410 30.12 -11.09 14.10
CA LYS A 410 28.94 -10.27 13.74
C LYS A 410 28.68 -10.22 12.22
N LEU A 411 29.74 -10.27 11.41
CA LEU A 411 29.66 -10.24 9.94
C LEU A 411 29.00 -11.48 9.34
N VAL A 412 28.98 -12.61 10.07
CA VAL A 412 28.40 -13.86 9.58
C VAL A 412 26.91 -13.70 9.33
N TYR A 413 26.19 -12.97 10.18
CA TYR A 413 24.75 -12.71 10.01
C TYR A 413 24.47 -11.79 8.82
N TRP A 414 25.40 -10.90 8.50
CA TRP A 414 25.32 -10.07 7.30
C TRP A 414 25.51 -10.91 6.04
N VAL A 415 26.56 -11.74 6.00
CA VAL A 415 26.84 -12.66 4.89
C VAL A 415 25.72 -13.68 4.71
N ALA A 416 25.24 -14.28 5.81
CA ALA A 416 24.12 -15.23 5.79
C ALA A 416 22.84 -14.61 5.23
N GLY A 417 22.53 -13.35 5.60
CA GLY A 417 21.40 -12.61 5.05
C GLY A 417 21.55 -12.30 3.56
N GLY A 418 22.78 -12.02 3.09
CA GLY A 418 23.08 -11.82 1.68
C GLY A 418 22.93 -13.10 0.84
N ILE A 419 23.48 -14.22 1.34
CA ILE A 419 23.38 -15.52 0.66
C ILE A 419 21.93 -16.02 0.64
N SER A 420 21.21 -15.90 1.76
CA SER A 420 19.81 -16.33 1.82
C SER A 420 18.91 -15.56 0.87
N ALA A 421 19.27 -14.31 0.55
CA ALA A 421 18.53 -13.48 -0.39
C ALA A 421 18.60 -13.96 -1.84
N LEU A 422 19.52 -14.87 -2.20
CA LEU A 422 19.53 -15.53 -3.52
C LEU A 422 18.23 -16.32 -3.78
N SER A 423 17.48 -16.67 -2.74
CA SER A 423 16.15 -17.26 -2.88
C SER A 423 15.19 -16.37 -3.69
N VAL A 424 15.43 -15.06 -3.79
CA VAL A 424 14.62 -14.11 -4.58
C VAL A 424 14.57 -14.46 -6.07
N LEU A 425 15.51 -15.27 -6.55
CA LEU A 425 15.47 -15.81 -7.90
C LEU A 425 14.24 -16.71 -8.13
N LEU A 426 13.68 -17.29 -7.08
CA LEU A 426 12.39 -18.00 -7.11
C LEU A 426 11.21 -17.06 -7.34
N GLU A 427 11.36 -15.74 -7.24
CA GLU A 427 10.30 -14.76 -7.51
C GLU A 427 10.31 -14.25 -8.95
N LYS A 428 9.17 -13.72 -9.44
CA LYS A 428 9.06 -13.20 -10.81
C LYS A 428 9.91 -11.94 -10.97
N LYS A 429 10.59 -11.75 -12.11
CA LYS A 429 11.51 -10.61 -12.35
C LYS A 429 10.92 -9.24 -11.99
N GLY A 430 9.68 -8.95 -12.40
CA GLY A 430 9.02 -7.68 -12.05
C GLY A 430 8.84 -7.46 -10.54
N ARG A 431 8.57 -8.53 -9.79
CA ARG A 431 8.34 -8.47 -8.34
C ARG A 431 9.63 -8.34 -7.53
N ARG A 432 10.76 -8.82 -8.05
CA ARG A 432 12.06 -8.75 -7.34
C ARG A 432 12.46 -7.31 -7.03
N SER A 433 12.31 -6.42 -8.02
CA SER A 433 12.61 -4.99 -7.85
C SER A 433 11.70 -4.32 -6.80
N GLU A 434 10.41 -4.65 -6.77
CA GLU A 434 9.46 -4.15 -5.78
C GLU A 434 9.77 -4.70 -4.37
N LEU A 435 10.20 -5.96 -4.25
CA LEU A 435 10.66 -6.53 -2.99
C LEU A 435 11.95 -5.84 -2.51
N ALA A 436 12.90 -5.59 -3.41
CA ALA A 436 14.12 -4.84 -3.10
C ALA A 436 13.78 -3.45 -2.58
N LEU A 437 12.92 -2.70 -3.28
CA LEU A 437 12.49 -1.36 -2.87
C LEU A 437 11.61 -1.36 -1.61
N TYR A 438 10.99 -2.49 -1.26
CA TYR A 438 10.27 -2.65 -0.01
C TYR A 438 11.22 -2.84 1.20
N VAL A 439 12.27 -3.66 1.04
CA VAL A 439 13.23 -3.96 2.13
C VAL A 439 14.30 -2.87 2.27
N LEU A 440 14.70 -2.23 1.16
CA LEU A 440 15.76 -1.23 1.13
C LEU A 440 15.55 -0.06 2.10
N PRO A 441 14.36 0.58 2.19
CA PRO A 441 14.11 1.60 3.20
C PRO A 441 14.41 1.13 4.62
N ARG A 442 14.05 -0.12 4.98
CA ARG A 442 14.31 -0.69 6.30
C ARG A 442 15.80 -0.96 6.54
N ALA A 443 16.51 -1.41 5.51
CA ALA A 443 17.96 -1.57 5.56
C ALA A 443 18.65 -0.23 5.83
N VAL A 444 18.33 0.80 5.05
CA VAL A 444 18.89 2.15 5.19
C VAL A 444 18.53 2.77 6.55
N ASP A 445 17.29 2.59 7.00
CA ASP A 445 16.83 3.05 8.30
C ASP A 445 17.69 2.50 9.45
N SER A 446 17.90 1.18 9.43
CA SER A 446 18.69 0.48 10.43
C SER A 446 20.17 0.87 10.36
N TRP A 447 20.70 1.05 9.15
CA TRP A 447 22.08 1.44 8.93
C TRP A 447 22.34 2.87 9.43
N TRP A 448 21.44 3.81 9.13
CA TRP A 448 21.50 5.18 9.65
C TRP A 448 21.49 5.18 11.18
N TYR A 449 20.58 4.42 11.81
CA TYR A 449 20.54 4.29 13.27
C TYR A 449 21.86 3.78 13.86
N ILE A 450 22.47 2.76 13.22
CA ILE A 450 23.76 2.22 13.64
C ILE A 450 24.88 3.28 13.51
N LEU A 451 24.91 4.03 12.42
CA LEU A 451 25.92 5.06 12.15
C LEU A 451 25.83 6.24 13.15
N VAL A 452 24.60 6.68 13.47
CA VAL A 452 24.37 7.71 14.50
C VAL A 452 24.81 7.22 15.87
N ASN A 453 24.48 5.98 16.25
CA ASN A 453 24.94 5.40 17.53
C ASN A 453 26.46 5.14 17.58
N ARG A 454 27.15 5.19 16.44
CA ARG A 454 28.61 5.11 16.35
C ARG A 454 29.28 6.49 16.31
N HIS A 455 28.49 7.57 16.45
CA HIS A 455 28.94 8.96 16.33
C HIS A 455 29.58 9.31 14.97
N LEU A 456 29.35 8.49 13.93
CA LEU A 456 29.84 8.75 12.57
C LEU A 456 28.97 9.77 11.83
N LEU A 457 27.70 9.89 12.22
CA LEU A 457 26.75 10.85 11.64
C LEU A 457 26.10 11.68 12.76
N PRO A 458 25.90 13.00 12.53
CA PRO A 458 25.22 13.84 13.49
C PRO A 458 23.73 13.47 13.61
N ASN A 459 23.21 13.49 14.84
CA ASN A 459 21.78 13.29 15.09
C ASN A 459 21.03 14.61 14.86
N ILE A 460 20.54 14.81 13.62
CA ILE A 460 19.77 16.00 13.25
C ILE A 460 18.29 15.75 13.60
N LYS A 461 17.74 16.59 14.49
CA LYS A 461 16.30 16.55 14.83
C LYS A 461 15.46 16.86 13.58
N ASN A 462 14.39 16.09 13.36
CA ASN A 462 13.47 16.24 12.24
C ASN A 462 14.09 16.10 10.82
N ALA A 463 15.24 15.42 10.70
CA ALA A 463 15.88 15.16 9.41
C ALA A 463 14.94 14.45 8.41
N GLU A 464 13.98 13.67 8.90
CA GLU A 464 12.99 12.99 8.07
C GLU A 464 12.08 13.96 7.30
N VAL A 465 11.80 15.15 7.85
CA VAL A 465 10.96 16.17 7.22
C VAL A 465 11.70 16.79 6.03
N PHE A 466 12.97 17.15 6.26
CA PHE A 466 13.84 17.69 5.21
C PHE A 466 14.07 16.67 4.08
N LEU A 467 14.34 15.41 4.43
CA LEU A 467 14.47 14.32 3.47
C LEU A 467 13.19 14.12 2.66
N PHE A 468 12.03 14.12 3.31
CA PHE A 468 10.74 14.02 2.62
C PHE A 468 10.52 15.18 1.65
N ALA A 469 10.79 16.42 2.07
CA ALA A 469 10.65 17.61 1.25
C ALA A 469 11.52 17.55 -0.02
N ILE A 470 12.81 17.24 0.11
CA ILE A 470 13.70 17.10 -1.06
C ILE A 470 13.20 15.98 -1.98
N CYS A 471 12.86 14.83 -1.40
CA CYS A 471 12.39 13.68 -2.19
C CYS A 471 11.12 14.01 -2.97
N MET A 472 10.16 14.72 -2.37
CA MET A 472 8.94 15.14 -3.07
C MET A 472 9.22 16.10 -4.21
N GLY A 473 10.12 17.07 -4.04
CA GLY A 473 10.56 17.95 -5.13
C GLY A 473 11.14 17.19 -6.31
N GLY A 474 12.03 16.23 -6.04
CA GLY A 474 12.59 15.35 -7.07
C GLY A 474 11.53 14.47 -7.76
N ILE A 475 10.58 13.92 -6.98
CA ILE A 475 9.47 13.13 -7.53
C ILE A 475 8.58 13.98 -8.44
N MET A 476 8.29 15.24 -8.08
CA MET A 476 7.54 16.15 -8.96
C MET A 476 8.29 16.45 -10.26
N TYR A 477 9.61 16.62 -10.22
CA TYR A 477 10.41 16.76 -11.43
C TYR A 477 10.26 15.56 -12.37
N TYR A 478 10.45 14.32 -11.88
CA TYR A 478 10.28 13.13 -12.71
C TYR A 478 8.85 12.96 -13.20
N LEU A 479 7.85 13.36 -12.41
CA LEU A 479 6.45 13.28 -12.81
C LEU A 479 6.12 14.15 -14.02
N GLU A 480 6.70 15.36 -14.09
CA GLU A 480 6.40 16.35 -15.12
C GLU A 480 7.28 16.18 -16.36
N TYR A 481 8.58 15.93 -16.19
CA TYR A 481 9.53 15.88 -17.30
C TYR A 481 9.82 14.47 -17.82
N GLU A 482 9.78 13.45 -16.96
CA GLU A 482 10.16 12.07 -17.34
C GLU A 482 9.21 11.01 -16.71
N PRO A 483 7.89 11.10 -16.97
CA PRO A 483 6.89 10.29 -16.29
C PRO A 483 7.00 8.78 -16.54
N ASP A 484 7.72 8.37 -17.59
CA ASP A 484 7.92 6.96 -17.94
C ASP A 484 8.99 6.26 -17.08
N THR A 485 9.80 7.04 -16.37
CA THR A 485 10.79 6.51 -15.42
C THR A 485 10.15 6.06 -14.10
N MET A 486 8.93 6.52 -13.82
CA MET A 486 8.19 6.26 -12.58
C MET A 486 7.40 4.95 -12.65
N ALA A 487 7.25 4.28 -11.51
CA ALA A 487 6.38 3.11 -11.41
C ALA A 487 4.91 3.48 -11.74
N PRO A 488 4.19 2.68 -12.56
CA PRO A 488 2.84 3.02 -13.01
C PRO A 488 1.85 3.30 -11.88
N PHE A 489 1.93 2.52 -10.79
CA PHE A 489 1.09 2.71 -9.61
C PHE A 489 1.34 4.05 -8.91
N LEU A 490 2.61 4.41 -8.70
CA LEU A 490 2.99 5.68 -8.06
C LEU A 490 2.57 6.87 -8.93
N ARG A 491 2.83 6.78 -10.24
CA ARG A 491 2.40 7.78 -11.22
C ARG A 491 0.88 7.98 -11.20
N GLY A 492 0.12 6.89 -11.22
CA GLY A 492 -1.34 6.92 -11.17
C GLY A 492 -1.87 7.54 -9.88
N LEU A 493 -1.28 7.18 -8.73
CA LEU A 493 -1.65 7.72 -7.42
C LEU A 493 -1.39 9.22 -7.35
N ILE A 494 -0.18 9.65 -7.68
CA ILE A 494 0.20 11.07 -7.58
C ILE A 494 -0.62 11.91 -8.56
N ARG A 495 -0.83 11.44 -9.80
CA ARG A 495 -1.70 12.14 -10.77
C ARG A 495 -3.14 12.22 -10.29
N ARG A 496 -3.69 11.15 -9.72
CA ARG A 496 -5.06 11.17 -9.19
C ARG A 496 -5.23 12.21 -8.08
N PHE A 497 -4.23 12.43 -7.24
CA PHE A 497 -4.30 13.45 -6.18
C PHE A 497 -3.99 14.86 -6.70
N LEU A 498 -2.97 15.04 -7.55
CA LEU A 498 -2.58 16.36 -8.10
C LEU A 498 -3.55 16.91 -9.14
N ALA A 499 -4.12 16.04 -9.98
CA ALA A 499 -4.98 16.39 -11.10
C ALA A 499 -6.47 16.19 -10.79
N SER A 500 -6.84 16.09 -9.52
CA SER A 500 -8.25 16.03 -9.15
C SER A 500 -8.91 17.41 -9.32
N ARG A 501 -9.11 17.82 -10.58
CA ARG A 501 -10.46 18.16 -11.02
C ARG A 501 -11.12 16.84 -11.37
N ILE A 502 -12.39 16.67 -11.00
CA ILE A 502 -13.23 15.71 -11.71
C ILE A 502 -13.41 16.29 -13.12
N SER A 503 -12.43 16.10 -13.99
CA SER A 503 -12.55 16.34 -15.41
C SER A 503 -11.77 15.27 -16.17
N ASN A 504 -12.55 14.36 -16.75
CA ASN A 504 -12.25 13.66 -18.00
C ASN A 504 -11.03 12.74 -18.00
N SER A 505 -11.27 11.50 -17.57
CA SER A 505 -10.81 10.33 -18.32
C SER A 505 -12.00 9.69 -19.03
N THR A 506 -12.64 10.46 -19.91
CA THR A 506 -13.32 9.91 -21.09
C THR A 506 -12.70 10.56 -22.32
N THR A 507 -11.37 10.63 -22.36
CA THR A 507 -10.64 10.94 -23.59
C THR A 507 -10.04 9.66 -24.15
N SER A 508 -10.73 9.20 -25.20
CA SER A 508 -10.14 8.82 -26.49
C SER A 508 -9.29 7.56 -26.64
N THR A 509 -8.90 6.79 -25.62
CA THR A 509 -8.23 5.50 -25.91
C THR A 509 -9.20 4.43 -26.45
N SER A 510 -10.51 4.54 -26.19
CA SER A 510 -11.49 3.58 -26.72
C SER A 510 -12.01 3.92 -28.12
N ARG A 511 -11.89 5.18 -28.57
CA ARG A 511 -12.42 5.61 -29.87
C ARG A 511 -11.46 5.31 -31.02
N ASP A 512 -10.15 5.40 -30.80
CA ASP A 512 -9.16 5.06 -31.83
C ASP A 512 -9.06 3.53 -32.04
N VAL A 513 -9.24 2.73 -30.98
CA VAL A 513 -9.27 1.26 -31.11
C VAL A 513 -10.59 0.78 -31.71
N SER A 514 -11.73 1.40 -31.39
CA SER A 514 -13.02 1.07 -32.03
C SER A 514 -13.09 1.53 -33.48
N ASN A 515 -12.50 2.67 -33.86
CA ASN A 515 -12.44 3.10 -35.26
C ASN A 515 -11.46 2.26 -36.08
N SER A 516 -10.35 1.80 -35.48
CA SER A 516 -9.46 0.82 -36.11
C SER A 516 -10.17 -0.52 -36.35
N TYR A 517 -11.00 -0.98 -35.41
CA TYR A 517 -11.75 -2.24 -35.54
C TYR A 517 -12.91 -2.14 -36.55
N LEU A 518 -13.61 -1.00 -36.58
CA LEU A 518 -14.68 -0.73 -37.54
C LEU A 518 -14.14 -0.52 -38.96
N ASN A 519 -13.00 0.16 -39.14
CA ASN A 519 -12.34 0.26 -40.45
C ASN A 519 -11.84 -1.10 -40.96
N THR A 520 -11.35 -1.99 -40.08
CA THR A 520 -11.01 -3.37 -40.48
C THR A 520 -12.23 -4.24 -40.79
N LEU A 521 -13.38 -3.99 -40.16
CA LEU A 521 -14.63 -4.70 -40.43
C LEU A 521 -15.32 -4.21 -41.71
N ASP A 522 -15.27 -2.91 -42.01
CA ASP A 522 -15.75 -2.36 -43.29
C ASP A 522 -14.83 -2.75 -44.46
N ALA A 523 -13.52 -2.89 -44.23
CA ALA A 523 -12.60 -3.49 -45.20
C ALA A 523 -12.86 -4.98 -45.45
N MET A 524 -13.41 -5.72 -44.46
CA MET A 524 -13.82 -7.12 -44.60
C MET A 524 -15.21 -7.31 -45.23
N LYS A 525 -16.01 -6.24 -45.37
CA LYS A 525 -17.42 -6.34 -45.85
C LYS A 525 -17.64 -5.88 -47.29
N LYS A 526 -16.61 -5.42 -48.01
CA LYS A 526 -16.69 -5.23 -49.46
C LYS A 526 -16.24 -6.51 -50.19
N PRO A 527 -17.10 -7.13 -51.01
CA PRO A 527 -16.67 -8.24 -51.87
C PRO A 527 -15.85 -7.65 -53.03
N ASN A 528 -14.53 -7.87 -53.05
CA ASN A 528 -13.74 -7.71 -54.27
C ASN A 528 -13.95 -8.97 -55.12
N LEU A 529 -14.70 -8.80 -56.20
CA LEU A 529 -15.21 -9.87 -57.07
C LEU A 529 -14.32 -10.08 -58.31
N GLU A 530 -13.03 -9.75 -58.25
CA GLU A 530 -12.15 -9.83 -59.45
C GLU A 530 -10.83 -10.61 -59.26
N ASP A 531 -10.47 -11.10 -58.07
CA ASP A 531 -9.16 -11.75 -57.85
C ASP A 531 -9.24 -13.29 -57.63
N ASN A 532 -10.43 -13.89 -57.74
CA ASN A 532 -10.68 -15.29 -57.42
C ASN A 532 -10.57 -16.27 -58.61
N ARG A 533 -9.85 -15.92 -59.69
CA ARG A 533 -9.69 -16.82 -60.85
C ARG A 533 -8.27 -17.31 -61.16
N GLU A 534 -7.24 -16.81 -60.47
CA GLU A 534 -5.86 -17.23 -60.74
C GLU A 534 -5.21 -18.06 -59.62
N VAL A 535 -5.82 -18.15 -58.43
CA VAL A 535 -5.20 -18.85 -57.28
C VAL A 535 -5.73 -20.27 -57.06
N GLU A 536 -6.83 -20.66 -57.72
CA GLU A 536 -7.47 -21.97 -57.56
C GLU A 536 -6.75 -23.13 -58.30
N ALA A 537 -5.65 -22.85 -59.01
CA ALA A 537 -4.87 -23.87 -59.73
C ALA A 537 -3.63 -24.38 -58.98
N ALA A 538 -3.23 -23.80 -57.84
CA ALA A 538 -1.88 -24.02 -57.29
C ALA A 538 -1.79 -24.69 -55.91
N ARG A 539 -2.89 -25.16 -55.31
CA ARG A 539 -2.81 -25.72 -53.94
C ARG A 539 -3.76 -26.87 -53.64
N SER A 540 -3.74 -27.89 -54.49
CA SER A 540 -4.12 -29.24 -54.10
C SER A 540 -2.85 -30.04 -53.85
N GLU A 541 -2.39 -30.10 -52.59
CA GLU A 541 -1.62 -31.24 -52.12
C GLU A 541 -1.66 -31.36 -50.60
N LYS A 542 -2.38 -32.40 -50.17
CA LYS A 542 -2.28 -33.19 -48.93
C LYS A 542 -1.31 -32.69 -47.85
N TYR A 543 -1.79 -32.59 -46.60
CA TYR A 543 -1.14 -33.28 -45.47
C TYR A 543 -2.15 -33.66 -44.39
N ASN A 544 -2.31 -34.98 -44.21
CA ASN A 544 -2.96 -35.63 -43.08
C ASN A 544 -1.94 -35.86 -41.95
N LEU A 545 -2.47 -36.02 -40.74
CA LEU A 545 -1.76 -36.26 -39.48
C LEU A 545 -0.96 -37.58 -39.43
N GLU A 546 -0.13 -37.64 -38.37
CA GLU A 546 0.52 -38.81 -37.73
C GLU A 546 1.96 -39.15 -38.14
N SER A 547 2.91 -38.78 -37.26
CA SER A 547 3.99 -39.67 -36.76
C SER A 547 4.88 -38.97 -35.71
N ILE A 548 4.97 -39.63 -34.55
CA ILE A 548 5.75 -39.40 -33.30
C ILE A 548 7.27 -39.62 -33.64
N PRO A 549 8.36 -39.15 -32.93
CA PRO A 549 8.55 -39.20 -31.47
C PRO A 549 9.53 -38.23 -30.74
N GLY A 550 9.33 -38.12 -29.41
CA GLY A 550 10.41 -38.08 -28.40
C GLY A 550 11.10 -36.76 -28.05
N LEU A 551 10.47 -35.94 -27.19
CA LEU A 551 11.08 -35.27 -26.02
C LEU A 551 10.01 -34.53 -25.19
#